data_AF-F3FM08-F1
#
_entry.id   AF-F3FM08-F1
#
_cell.length_a   1.000
_cell.length_b   1.000
_cell.length_c   1.000
_cell.angle_alpha   90.00
_cell.angle_beta   90.00
_cell.angle_gamma   90.00
#
_symmetry.space_group_name_H-M   'P 1'
#
loop_
_entity.id
_entity.type
_entity.pdbx_description
1 polymer ?
#
loop_
_entity_poly.entity_id
_entity_poly.type
_entity_poly.pdbx_seq_one_letter_code
_entity_poly.pdbx_strand_id
1 'polypeptide(L)'
;MSNAIEINELHWLLAVTQNIDVGIVVLDLNYRVTVWNTFMENRSGVVPYVAVDKTFFEIFPEVNAKWFSKKIDNVVTLGTPAFTIWEQRPLLG
;
A
#
# COMPACT_ATOMS: atom_id res chain seq x y z
N MET A 1 -10.36 -3.31 -23.91
CA MET A 1 -9.74 -1.97 -23.98
C MET A 1 -10.06 -1.19 -22.69
N SER A 2 -9.85 -1.82 -21.53
CA SER A 2 -10.42 -1.36 -20.24
C SER A 2 -9.35 -0.93 -19.23
N ASN A 3 -8.12 -1.45 -19.36
CA ASN A 3 -7.08 -1.28 -18.33
C ASN A 3 -6.40 0.10 -18.34
N ALA A 4 -6.36 0.79 -19.47
CA ALA A 4 -5.69 2.09 -19.56
C ALA A 4 -6.52 3.23 -18.93
N ILE A 5 -7.85 3.09 -18.94
CA ILE A 5 -8.77 4.08 -18.38
C ILE A 5 -8.70 4.03 -16.85
N GLU A 6 -8.69 2.84 -16.25
CA GLU A 6 -8.55 2.65 -14.80
C GLU A 6 -7.20 3.12 -14.24
N ILE A 7 -6.09 2.86 -14.93
CA ILE A 7 -4.76 3.34 -14.49
C ILE A 7 -4.67 4.86 -14.60
N ASN A 8 -5.24 5.46 -15.64
CA ASN A 8 -5.30 6.92 -15.73
C ASN A 8 -6.21 7.49 -14.63
N GLU A 9 -7.26 6.75 -14.25
CA GLU A 9 -8.15 7.12 -13.14
C GLU A 9 -7.43 7.13 -11.79
N LEU A 10 -6.69 6.05 -11.54
CA LEU A 10 -5.81 5.92 -10.38
C LEU A 10 -4.71 7.00 -10.37
N HIS A 11 -4.09 7.29 -11.52
CA HIS A 11 -3.07 8.33 -11.63
C HIS A 11 -3.60 9.72 -11.27
N TRP A 12 -4.81 10.10 -11.69
CA TRP A 12 -5.35 11.42 -11.30
C TRP A 12 -5.79 11.46 -9.84
N LEU A 13 -6.33 10.36 -9.30
CA LEU A 13 -6.63 10.26 -7.86
C LEU A 13 -5.36 10.43 -7.02
N LEU A 14 -4.28 9.76 -7.42
CA LEU A 14 -2.95 9.91 -6.82
C LEU A 14 -2.44 11.36 -6.94
N ALA A 15 -2.62 12.01 -8.10
CA ALA A 15 -2.22 13.40 -8.30
C ALA A 15 -2.99 14.38 -7.41
N VAL A 16 -4.30 14.20 -7.21
CA VAL A 16 -5.11 15.06 -6.34
C VAL A 16 -4.78 14.82 -4.86
N THR A 17 -4.41 13.60 -4.48
CA THR A 17 -4.01 13.27 -3.10
C THR A 17 -2.64 13.82 -2.69
N GLN A 18 -1.84 14.38 -3.60
CA GLN A 18 -0.52 14.94 -3.26
C GLN A 18 -0.58 16.11 -2.25
N ASN A 19 -1.76 16.72 -2.04
CA ASN A 19 -1.99 17.79 -1.05
C ASN A 19 -2.79 17.33 0.19
N ILE A 20 -3.05 16.03 0.35
CA ILE A 20 -3.74 15.47 1.52
C ILE A 20 -2.70 14.73 2.36
N ASP A 21 -2.81 14.79 3.69
CA ASP A 21 -1.94 14.08 4.64
C ASP A 21 -2.18 12.54 4.63
N VAL A 22 -2.21 11.92 3.45
CA VAL A 22 -2.52 10.51 3.24
C VAL A 22 -1.43 9.83 2.41
N GLY A 23 -0.85 8.78 2.98
CA GLY A 23 0.07 7.88 2.29
C GLY A 23 -0.69 6.88 1.43
N ILE A 24 -0.29 6.75 0.16
CA ILE A 24 -0.86 5.76 -0.75
C ILE A 24 0.26 4.84 -1.24
N VAL A 25 0.02 3.55 -1.08
CA VAL A 25 0.87 2.46 -1.57
C VAL A 25 -0.02 1.48 -2.32
N VAL A 26 0.38 1.10 -3.53
CA VAL A 26 -0.25 -0.01 -4.27
C VAL A 26 0.73 -1.19 -4.26
N LEU A 27 0.20 -2.36 -3.96
CA LEU A 27 0.97 -3.61 -3.87
C LEU A 27 0.46 -4.61 -4.92
N ASP A 28 1.36 -5.41 -5.47
CA ASP A 28 1.00 -6.63 -6.18
C ASP A 28 0.64 -7.77 -5.20
N LEU A 29 0.23 -8.93 -5.73
CA LEU A 29 -0.11 -10.11 -4.91
C LEU A 29 1.10 -10.74 -4.19
N ASN A 30 2.32 -10.34 -4.54
CA ASN A 30 3.55 -10.72 -3.84
C ASN A 30 4.00 -9.63 -2.85
N TYR A 31 3.13 -8.66 -2.56
CA TYR A 31 3.38 -7.52 -1.68
C TYR A 31 4.49 -6.58 -2.17
N ARG A 32 4.82 -6.60 -3.46
CA ARG A 32 5.77 -5.67 -4.07
C ARG A 32 5.10 -4.34 -4.35
N VAL A 33 5.80 -3.25 -4.04
CA VAL A 33 5.30 -1.90 -4.29
C VAL A 33 5.28 -1.62 -5.78
N THR A 34 4.13 -1.24 -6.31
CA THR A 34 3.94 -0.77 -7.69
C THR A 34 3.69 0.73 -7.77
N VAL A 35 3.15 1.32 -6.71
CA VAL A 35 2.93 2.77 -6.58
C VAL A 35 3.36 3.24 -5.21
N TRP A 36 4.07 4.37 -5.20
CA TRP A 36 4.56 5.04 -4.00
C TRP A 36 4.39 6.55 -4.17
N ASN A 37 3.53 7.19 -3.36
CA ASN A 37 3.27 8.62 -3.51
C ASN A 37 4.26 9.50 -2.72
N THR A 38 4.23 10.80 -2.98
CA THR A 38 5.10 11.80 -2.33
C THR A 38 4.91 11.86 -0.81
N PHE A 39 3.70 11.61 -0.31
CA PHE A 39 3.47 11.56 1.14
C PHE A 39 4.28 10.43 1.79
N MET A 40 4.28 9.24 1.17
CA MET A 40 5.07 8.11 1.64
C MET A 40 6.56 8.43 1.61
N GLU A 41 7.07 9.05 0.54
CA GLU A 41 8.47 9.52 0.48
C GLU A 41 8.80 10.46 1.65
N ASN A 42 7.98 11.50 1.85
CA ASN A 42 8.21 12.50 2.89
C ASN A 42 8.15 11.92 4.32
N ARG A 43 7.29 10.92 4.58
CA ARG A 43 7.11 10.33 5.92
C ARG A 43 8.03 9.15 6.22
N SER A 44 8.32 8.32 5.22
CA SER A 44 9.20 7.16 5.38
C SER A 44 10.68 7.50 5.17
N GLY A 45 10.99 8.59 4.47
CA GLY A 45 12.34 8.89 3.99
C GLY A 45 12.81 8.01 2.83
N VAL A 46 11.91 7.19 2.26
CA VAL A 46 12.20 6.27 1.15
C VAL A 46 11.66 6.85 -0.15
N VAL A 47 12.57 7.14 -1.06
CA VAL A 47 12.26 7.63 -2.41
C VAL A 47 11.61 6.54 -3.28
N PRO A 48 10.71 6.90 -4.22
CA PRO A 48 9.94 5.93 -5.01
C PRO A 48 10.79 4.90 -5.76
N TYR A 49 11.93 5.30 -6.35
CA TYR A 49 12.79 4.37 -7.10
C TYR A 49 13.47 3.30 -6.22
N VAL A 50 13.54 3.53 -4.90
CA VAL A 50 14.03 2.53 -3.93
C VAL A 50 12.90 1.65 -3.44
N ALA A 51 11.67 2.19 -3.36
CA ALA A 51 10.50 1.47 -2.87
C ALA A 51 9.92 0.49 -3.91
N VAL A 52 9.81 0.92 -5.17
CA VAL A 52 9.22 0.12 -6.26
C VAL A 52 9.97 -1.21 -6.41
N ASP A 53 9.23 -2.28 -6.70
CA ASP A 53 9.68 -3.68 -6.82
C ASP A 53 10.20 -4.34 -5.52
N LYS A 54 10.43 -3.58 -4.45
CA LYS A 54 10.68 -4.14 -3.12
C LYS A 54 9.38 -4.60 -2.48
N THR A 55 9.47 -5.63 -1.65
CA THR A 55 8.34 -6.04 -0.83
C THR A 55 8.07 -5.01 0.26
N PHE A 56 6.80 -4.81 0.60
CA PHE A 56 6.40 -3.90 1.67
C PHE A 56 7.09 -4.21 3.01
N PHE A 57 7.37 -5.48 3.27
CA PHE A 57 8.04 -5.95 4.50
C PHE A 57 9.54 -5.67 4.54
N GLU A 58 10.20 -5.52 3.38
CA GLU A 58 11.59 -5.06 3.32
C GLU A 58 11.71 -3.58 3.68
N ILE A 59 10.67 -2.79 3.35
CA ILE A 59 10.62 -1.35 3.64
C ILE A 59 10.21 -1.10 5.09
N PHE A 60 9.24 -1.88 5.60
CA PHE A 60 8.68 -1.75 6.94
C PHE A 60 8.81 -3.07 7.73
N PRO A 61 10.02 -3.41 8.23
CA PRO A 61 10.27 -4.67 8.93
C PRO A 61 9.52 -4.78 10.27
N GLU A 62 9.04 -3.67 10.83
CA GLU A 62 8.21 -3.63 12.04
C GLU A 62 6.75 -4.07 11.82
N VAL A 63 6.34 -4.26 10.56
CA VAL A 63 5.03 -4.79 10.21
C VAL A 63 5.06 -6.31 10.34
N ASN A 64 4.10 -6.87 11.09
CA ASN A 64 3.95 -8.31 11.19
C ASN A 64 3.45 -8.88 9.85
N ALA A 65 4.35 -9.54 9.11
CA ALA A 65 4.05 -10.07 7.77
C ALA A 65 2.87 -11.05 7.78
N LYS A 66 2.81 -11.98 8.73
CA LYS A 66 1.73 -12.98 8.81
C LYS A 66 0.36 -12.33 9.00
N TRP A 67 0.28 -11.33 9.87
CA TRP A 67 -0.96 -10.59 10.11
C TRP A 67 -1.37 -9.77 8.89
N PHE A 68 -0.42 -9.05 8.29
CA PHE A 68 -0.69 -8.20 7.13
C PHE A 68 -1.13 -9.04 5.92
N SER A 69 -0.40 -10.13 5.61
CA SER A 69 -0.75 -11.08 4.56
C SER A 69 -2.16 -11.62 4.73
N LYS A 70 -2.52 -12.10 5.93
CA LYS A 70 -3.88 -12.60 6.20
C LYS A 70 -4.96 -11.55 5.93
N LYS A 71 -4.67 -10.28 6.22
CA LYS A 71 -5.62 -9.19 5.97
C LYS A 71 -5.77 -8.91 4.47
N ILE A 72 -4.67 -8.91 3.72
CA ILE A 72 -4.71 -8.79 2.25
C ILE A 72 -5.45 -9.98 1.63
N ASP A 73 -5.16 -11.20 2.07
CA ASP A 73 -5.81 -12.42 1.57
C ASP A 73 -7.34 -12.37 1.74
N ASN A 74 -7.82 -11.84 2.87
CA ASN A 74 -9.25 -11.64 3.08
C ASN A 74 -9.85 -10.64 2.09
N VAL A 75 -9.16 -9.53 1.80
CA VAL A 75 -9.61 -8.52 0.82
C VAL A 75 -9.64 -9.13 -0.58
N VAL A 76 -8.59 -9.86 -0.95
CA VAL A 76 -8.49 -10.54 -2.25
C VAL A 76 -9.58 -11.59 -2.42
N THR A 77 -9.85 -12.38 -1.38
CA THR A 77 -10.84 -13.47 -1.41
C THR A 77 -12.28 -12.93 -1.44
N LEU A 78 -12.58 -11.91 -0.64
CA LEU A 78 -13.94 -11.37 -0.50
C LEU A 78 -14.27 -10.30 -1.52
N GLY A 79 -13.26 -9.69 -2.15
CA GLY A 79 -13.43 -8.56 -3.08
C GLY A 79 -13.96 -7.29 -2.42
N THR A 80 -13.84 -7.17 -1.09
CA THR A 80 -14.36 -6.04 -0.32
C THR A 80 -13.24 -5.27 0.39
N PRO A 81 -13.32 -3.92 0.46
CA PRO A 81 -12.32 -3.12 1.18
C PRO A 81 -12.26 -3.48 2.67
N ALA A 82 -11.05 -3.48 3.24
CA ALA A 82 -10.83 -3.68 4.68
C ALA A 82 -10.08 -2.49 5.32
N PHE A 83 -10.62 -2.00 6.43
CA PHE A 83 -10.08 -0.85 7.17
C PHE A 83 -9.44 -1.31 8.48
N THR A 84 -8.32 -0.69 8.87
CA THR A 84 -7.67 -0.96 10.15
C THR A 84 -6.91 0.27 10.63
N ILE A 85 -6.96 0.51 11.94
CA ILE A 85 -6.17 1.52 12.62
C ILE A 85 -4.90 0.89 13.21
N TRP A 86 -3.84 1.68 13.38
CA TRP A 86 -2.53 1.19 13.80
C TRP A 86 -2.53 0.58 15.22
N GLU A 87 -3.51 0.93 16.06
CA GLU A 87 -3.73 0.36 17.39
C GLU A 87 -4.35 -1.05 17.37
N GLN A 88 -4.95 -1.50 16.27
CA GLN A 88 -5.60 -2.82 16.16
C GLN A 88 -4.61 -3.96 15.83
N ARG A 89 -3.36 -3.87 16.28
CA ARG A 89 -2.44 -5.02 16.23
C ARG A 89 -2.96 -6.08 17.20
N PRO A 90 -3.15 -7.35 16.77
CA PRO A 90 -3.34 -8.44 17.72
C PRO A 90 -2.10 -8.43 18.62
N LEU A 91 -2.31 -8.32 19.94
CA LEU A 91 -1.27 -8.60 20.90
C LEU A 91 -0.72 -9.99 20.57
N LEU A 92 0.60 -10.08 20.47
CA LEU A 92 1.35 -11.31 20.22
C LEU A 92 0.74 -12.44 21.06
N GLY A 93 0.11 -13.40 20.38
CA GLY A 93 -0.32 -14.69 20.94
C GLY A 93 0.59 -15.78 20.44
#